data_AF-A0A2G5ETC5-F1
#
_entry.id   AF-A0A2G5ETC5-F1
#
_cell.length_a   1.000
_cell.length_b   1.000
_cell.length_c   1.000
_cell.angle_alpha   90.00
_cell.angle_beta   90.00
_cell.angle_gamma   90.00
#
_symmetry.space_group_name_H-M   'P 1'
#
loop_
_entity.id
_entity.type
_entity.pdbx_description
1 polymer ?
#
loop_
_entity_poly.entity_id
_entity_poly.type
_entity_poly.pdbx_seq_one_letter_code
_entity_poly.pdbx_strand_id
1 'polypeptide(L)'
;MKSIEDKTLANGNYIDMEVDKVMEAIKTEEEEEEEATDVVEGFKHQVDEITVKVDELEQKVKDVDKFYTSLSKKQPNSSKGSSAVKEKQQIFSIKKLRQEASKREAAGEKRMQELIRHFGTIFRQITSHKWAWPFMHPVDVEGLGLDDYYEIIDKPMDFSTIKNQMEAKDGTGYKNVREICADVRLVFKNAMTYNEERNDVHVMAKTLLEKFEEKWLQLLPKVTEEETRRKEEAEEFRLGMQLAKEADNAKMARQISNEVP
;
A
#
# COMPACT_ATOMS: atom_id res chain seq x y z
N MET A 1 27.47 72.17 -62.44
CA MET A 1 26.44 71.10 -62.50
C MET A 1 26.65 69.99 -61.48
N LYS A 2 27.87 69.69 -61.02
CA LYS A 2 28.19 68.58 -60.10
C LYS A 2 27.75 68.71 -58.61
N SER A 3 26.90 69.67 -58.24
CA SER A 3 26.56 69.95 -56.82
C SER A 3 25.08 69.78 -56.46
N ILE A 4 24.20 69.58 -57.46
CA ILE A 4 22.76 69.37 -57.22
C ILE A 4 22.40 67.87 -57.27
N GLU A 5 23.14 67.08 -58.06
CA GLU A 5 22.96 65.62 -58.14
C GLU A 5 23.34 64.92 -56.82
N ASP A 6 24.42 65.33 -56.14
CA ASP A 6 24.85 64.71 -54.87
C ASP A 6 23.89 64.95 -53.69
N LYS A 7 23.24 66.11 -53.62
CA LYS A 7 22.23 66.38 -52.56
C LYS A 7 20.93 65.63 -52.79
N THR A 8 20.60 65.33 -54.04
CA THR A 8 19.38 64.57 -54.39
C THR A 8 19.58 63.08 -54.13
N LEU A 9 20.78 62.53 -54.41
CA LEU A 9 21.16 61.16 -54.07
C LEU A 9 21.24 60.91 -52.56
N ALA A 10 21.74 61.87 -51.77
CA ALA A 10 21.77 61.75 -50.31
C ALA A 10 20.38 61.83 -49.66
N ASN A 11 19.48 62.68 -50.17
CA ASN A 11 18.07 62.72 -49.72
C ASN A 11 17.29 61.46 -50.13
N GLY A 12 17.55 60.91 -51.33
CA GLY A 12 16.97 59.65 -51.78
C GLY A 12 17.36 58.48 -50.87
N ASN A 13 18.65 58.33 -50.56
CA ASN A 13 19.15 57.32 -49.62
C ASN A 13 18.62 57.48 -48.19
N TYR A 14 18.40 58.72 -47.73
CA TYR A 14 17.84 58.96 -46.40
C TYR A 14 16.36 58.57 -46.32
N ILE A 15 15.58 58.86 -47.37
CA ILE A 15 14.17 58.46 -47.44
C ILE A 15 14.04 56.94 -47.58
N ASP A 16 14.88 56.30 -48.40
CA ASP A 16 14.88 54.85 -48.60
C ASP A 16 15.21 54.10 -47.29
N MET A 17 16.23 54.55 -46.56
CA MET A 17 16.57 54.02 -45.23
C MET A 17 15.44 54.19 -44.20
N GLU A 18 14.66 55.27 -44.28
CA GLU A 18 13.57 55.52 -43.34
C GLU A 18 12.32 54.72 -43.69
N VAL A 19 12.07 54.48 -44.98
CA VAL A 19 11.02 53.58 -45.47
C VAL A 19 11.33 52.13 -45.07
N ASP A 20 12.57 51.67 -45.23
CA ASP A 20 12.98 50.32 -44.80
C ASP A 20 12.78 50.11 -43.30
N LYS A 21 13.10 51.10 -42.46
CA LYS A 21 12.83 51.03 -41.01
C LYS A 21 11.35 50.94 -40.68
N VAL A 22 10.51 51.68 -41.41
CA VAL A 22 9.05 51.66 -41.20
C VAL A 22 8.47 50.31 -41.64
N MET A 23 8.92 49.76 -42.78
CA MET A 23 8.48 48.46 -43.25
C MET A 23 8.91 47.33 -42.31
N GLU A 24 10.12 47.40 -41.73
CA GLU A 24 10.57 46.43 -40.74
C GLU A 24 9.78 46.53 -39.42
N ALA A 25 9.43 47.75 -38.99
CA ALA A 25 8.59 47.96 -37.81
C ALA A 25 7.16 47.43 -38.02
N ILE A 26 6.56 47.67 -39.19
CA ILE A 26 5.23 47.12 -39.55
C ILE A 26 5.29 45.59 -39.56
N LYS A 27 6.35 45.01 -40.13
CA LYS A 27 6.52 43.55 -40.17
C LYS A 27 6.69 42.95 -38.77
N THR A 28 7.38 43.66 -37.88
CA THR A 28 7.53 43.24 -36.47
C THR A 28 6.19 43.30 -35.73
N GLU A 29 5.38 44.35 -35.94
CA GLU A 29 4.03 44.44 -35.34
C GLU A 29 3.08 43.36 -35.89
N GLU A 30 3.15 43.03 -37.18
CA GLU A 30 2.37 41.92 -37.79
C GLU A 30 2.78 40.55 -37.21
N GLU A 31 4.08 40.30 -37.01
CA GLU A 31 4.58 39.06 -36.39
C GLU A 31 4.16 38.95 -34.91
N GLU A 32 4.18 40.05 -34.15
CA GLU A 32 3.70 40.09 -32.75
C GLU A 32 2.17 39.87 -32.65
N GLU A 33 1.40 40.39 -33.61
CA GLU A 33 -0.07 40.18 -33.66
C GLU A 33 -0.41 38.73 -34.02
N GLU A 34 0.33 38.10 -34.96
CA GLU A 34 0.16 36.69 -35.30
C GLU A 34 0.51 35.78 -34.11
N GLU A 35 1.61 36.03 -33.40
CA GLU A 35 1.98 35.28 -32.19
C GLU A 35 0.94 35.43 -31.07
N ALA A 36 0.38 36.63 -30.89
CA ALA A 36 -0.70 36.87 -29.93
C ALA A 36 -1.98 36.08 -30.29
N THR A 37 -2.31 35.94 -31.59
CA THR A 37 -3.46 35.15 -32.03
C THR A 37 -3.30 33.64 -31.79
N ASP A 38 -2.10 33.10 -32.02
CA ASP A 38 -1.80 31.68 -31.78
C ASP A 38 -1.88 31.33 -30.28
N VAL A 39 -1.39 32.22 -29.41
CA VAL A 39 -1.52 32.07 -27.95
C VAL A 39 -2.98 32.05 -27.51
N VAL A 40 -3.81 32.96 -28.05
CA VAL A 40 -5.25 33.01 -27.74
C VAL A 40 -5.98 31.76 -28.22
N GLU A 41 -5.61 31.23 -29.39
CA GLU A 41 -6.20 30.01 -29.93
C GLU A 41 -5.81 28.76 -29.12
N GLY A 42 -4.57 28.73 -28.60
CA GLY A 42 -4.10 27.72 -27.64
C GLY A 42 -4.89 27.74 -26.32
N PHE A 43 -5.14 28.92 -25.76
CA PHE A 43 -5.99 29.06 -24.56
C PHE A 43 -7.42 28.63 -24.81
N LYS A 44 -7.98 28.93 -25.99
CA LYS A 44 -9.33 28.50 -26.36
C LYS A 44 -9.44 26.98 -26.40
N HIS A 45 -8.47 26.28 -27.00
CA HIS A 45 -8.44 24.82 -27.01
C HIS A 45 -8.37 24.22 -25.60
N GLN A 46 -7.58 24.81 -24.70
CA GLN A 46 -7.51 24.36 -23.31
C GLN A 46 -8.83 24.56 -22.56
N VAL A 47 -9.51 25.69 -22.78
CA VAL A 47 -10.83 25.97 -22.20
C VAL A 47 -11.87 24.97 -22.71
N ASP A 48 -11.84 24.62 -24.00
CA ASP A 48 -12.73 23.63 -24.59
C ASP A 48 -12.48 22.23 -23.97
N GLU A 49 -11.22 21.84 -23.79
CA GLU A 49 -10.86 20.56 -23.13
C GLU A 49 -11.31 20.52 -21.67
N ILE A 50 -11.15 21.63 -20.94
CA ILE A 50 -11.64 21.76 -19.56
C ILE A 50 -13.16 21.64 -19.52
N THR A 51 -13.86 22.29 -20.46
CA THR A 51 -15.33 22.27 -20.53
C THR A 51 -15.84 20.84 -20.72
N VAL A 52 -15.23 20.07 -21.63
CA VAL A 52 -15.57 18.65 -21.84
C VAL A 52 -15.35 17.83 -20.57
N LYS A 53 -14.24 18.04 -19.86
CA LYS A 53 -13.97 17.33 -18.59
C LYS A 53 -14.95 17.70 -17.48
N VAL A 54 -15.41 18.95 -17.44
CA VAL A 54 -16.45 19.41 -16.50
C VAL A 54 -17.77 18.70 -16.80
N ASP A 55 -18.18 18.60 -18.07
CA ASP A 55 -19.40 17.89 -18.47
C ASP A 55 -19.34 16.40 -18.12
N GLU A 56 -18.19 15.75 -18.32
CA GLU A 56 -17.99 14.35 -17.92
C GLU A 56 -18.08 14.16 -16.40
N LEU A 57 -17.51 15.08 -15.62
CA LEU A 57 -17.58 15.06 -14.16
C LEU A 57 -19.02 15.28 -13.67
N GLU A 58 -19.75 16.22 -14.27
CA GLU A 58 -21.17 16.42 -13.96
C GLU A 58 -21.99 15.16 -14.21
N GLN A 59 -21.73 14.45 -15.31
CA GLN A 59 -22.44 13.22 -15.63
C GLN A 59 -22.14 12.12 -14.60
N LYS A 60 -20.88 11.97 -14.19
CA LYS A 60 -20.48 11.01 -13.13
C LYS A 60 -21.14 11.34 -11.79
N VAL A 61 -21.27 12.63 -11.44
CA VAL A 61 -21.97 13.06 -10.23
C VAL A 61 -23.46 12.70 -10.30
N LYS A 62 -24.12 12.92 -11.45
CA LYS A 62 -25.52 12.52 -11.68
C LYS A 62 -25.72 11.00 -11.56
N ASP A 63 -24.75 10.20 -12.01
CA ASP A 63 -24.83 8.75 -11.93
C ASP A 63 -24.65 8.23 -10.49
N VAL A 64 -23.74 8.83 -9.73
CA VAL A 64 -23.59 8.57 -8.29
C VAL A 64 -24.86 8.94 -7.53
N ASP A 65 -25.45 10.10 -7.81
CA ASP A 65 -26.69 10.55 -7.15
C ASP A 65 -27.88 9.62 -7.47
N LYS A 66 -28.01 9.16 -8.71
CA LYS A 66 -29.00 8.14 -9.11
C LYS A 66 -28.78 6.82 -8.40
N PHE A 67 -27.53 6.37 -8.27
CA PHE A 67 -27.20 5.14 -7.56
C PHE A 67 -27.68 5.20 -6.10
N TYR A 68 -27.36 6.28 -5.38
CA TYR A 68 -27.80 6.44 -3.98
C TYR A 68 -29.30 6.69 -3.83
N THR A 69 -29.92 7.38 -4.77
CA THR A 69 -31.38 7.58 -4.79
C THR A 69 -32.12 6.26 -5.04
N SER A 70 -31.57 5.37 -5.88
CA SER A 70 -32.12 4.04 -6.13
C SER A 70 -32.04 3.11 -4.91
N LEU A 71 -30.98 3.25 -4.10
CA LEU A 71 -30.80 2.54 -2.83
C LEU A 71 -31.80 2.97 -1.76
N SER A 72 -32.17 4.26 -1.71
CA SER A 72 -33.13 4.79 -0.72
C SER A 72 -34.59 4.42 -1.00
N LYS A 73 -34.97 4.09 -2.24
CA LYS A 73 -36.36 3.71 -2.60
C LYS A 73 -36.76 2.28 -2.19
N LYS A 74 -35.88 1.50 -1.55
CA LYS A 74 -36.16 0.13 -1.04
C LYS A 74 -36.57 0.08 0.45
N GLN A 75 -37.06 1.16 1.04
CA GLN A 75 -37.65 1.15 2.40
C GLN A 75 -39.05 1.79 2.39
N PRO A 76 -40.05 1.21 3.09
CA PRO A 76 -41.39 1.77 3.15
C PRO A 76 -41.45 2.98 4.10
N ASN A 77 -42.26 3.96 3.72
CA ASN A 77 -42.52 5.22 4.42
C ASN A 77 -42.97 5.05 5.88
N SER A 78 -42.42 5.86 6.78
CA SER A 78 -43.21 6.59 7.79
C SER A 78 -42.45 7.82 8.30
N SER A 79 -43.21 8.79 8.78
CA SER A 79 -42.89 10.21 8.83
C SER A 79 -42.51 10.73 10.23
N LYS A 80 -41.80 11.87 10.24
CA LYS A 80 -41.63 12.87 11.31
C LYS A 80 -40.85 12.50 12.60
N GLY A 81 -39.78 13.26 12.85
CA GLY A 81 -39.34 13.62 14.21
C GLY A 81 -37.90 13.25 14.62
N SER A 82 -37.17 14.28 15.10
CA SER A 82 -36.03 14.24 16.04
C SER A 82 -34.62 13.96 15.52
N SER A 83 -33.77 14.99 15.66
CA SER A 83 -32.31 15.00 15.56
C SER A 83 -31.62 13.93 16.42
N ALA A 84 -32.22 13.50 17.54
CA ALA A 84 -31.67 12.46 18.42
C ALA A 84 -31.80 11.03 17.86
N VAL A 85 -32.70 10.79 16.89
CA VAL A 85 -32.89 9.47 16.27
C VAL A 85 -31.80 9.18 15.24
N LYS A 86 -31.35 10.22 14.51
CA LYS A 86 -30.29 10.12 13.48
C LYS A 86 -28.90 9.93 14.07
N GLU A 87 -28.59 10.57 15.19
CA GLU A 87 -27.33 10.41 15.93
C GLU A 87 -27.21 8.99 16.52
N LYS A 88 -28.29 8.46 17.09
CA LYS A 88 -28.36 7.06 17.57
C LYS A 88 -28.18 6.03 16.45
N GLN A 89 -28.74 6.27 15.27
CA GLN A 89 -28.57 5.39 14.10
C GLN A 89 -27.12 5.35 13.58
N GLN A 90 -26.38 6.45 13.71
CA GLN A 90 -25.00 6.56 13.22
C GLN A 90 -23.97 5.95 14.17
N ILE A 91 -24.12 6.20 15.48
CA ILE A 91 -23.35 5.50 16.53
C ILE A 91 -23.59 3.99 16.44
N PHE A 92 -24.82 3.57 16.11
CA PHE A 92 -25.16 2.18 15.89
C PHE A 92 -24.42 1.57 14.66
N SER A 93 -24.31 2.30 13.55
CA SER A 93 -23.58 1.84 12.35
C SER A 93 -22.07 1.68 12.57
N ILE A 94 -21.42 2.62 13.25
CA ILE A 94 -19.98 2.50 13.59
C ILE A 94 -19.75 1.38 14.60
N LYS A 95 -20.61 1.24 15.62
CA LYS A 95 -20.54 0.11 16.57
C LYS A 95 -20.70 -1.23 15.85
N LYS A 96 -21.62 -1.32 14.88
CA LYS A 96 -21.81 -2.51 14.06
C LYS A 96 -20.57 -2.85 13.23
N LEU A 97 -19.96 -1.86 12.57
CA LEU A 97 -18.71 -2.06 11.81
C LEU A 97 -17.58 -2.61 12.68
N ARG A 98 -17.38 -2.04 13.88
CA ARG A 98 -16.38 -2.52 14.85
C ARG A 98 -16.67 -3.94 15.35
N GLN A 99 -17.94 -4.25 15.60
CA GLN A 99 -18.34 -5.60 16.03
C GLN A 99 -18.09 -6.64 14.94
N GLU A 100 -18.41 -6.34 13.69
CA GLU A 100 -18.12 -7.23 12.56
C GLU A 100 -16.61 -7.38 12.31
N ALA A 101 -15.83 -6.30 12.47
CA ALA A 101 -14.37 -6.37 12.40
C ALA A 101 -13.78 -7.29 13.47
N SER A 102 -14.25 -7.17 14.72
CA SER A 102 -13.81 -8.04 15.82
C SER A 102 -14.16 -9.52 15.57
N LYS A 103 -15.33 -9.81 14.98
CA LYS A 103 -15.68 -11.18 14.57
C LYS A 103 -14.75 -11.71 13.48
N ARG A 104 -14.44 -10.90 12.46
CA ARG A 104 -13.52 -11.28 11.37
C ARG A 104 -12.10 -11.52 11.90
N GLU A 105 -11.62 -10.65 12.78
CA GLU A 105 -10.33 -10.79 13.46
C GLU A 105 -10.26 -12.09 14.27
N ALA A 106 -11.26 -12.38 15.09
CA ALA A 106 -11.32 -13.64 15.85
C ALA A 106 -11.36 -14.88 14.94
N ALA A 107 -12.03 -14.79 13.78
CA ALA A 107 -12.00 -15.85 12.78
C ALA A 107 -10.61 -16.00 12.12
N GLY A 108 -9.92 -14.88 11.88
CA GLY A 108 -8.56 -14.85 11.32
C GLY A 108 -7.55 -15.46 12.27
N GLU A 109 -7.70 -15.18 13.55
CA GLU A 109 -6.90 -15.80 14.60
C GLU A 109 -7.10 -17.33 14.60
N LYS A 110 -8.35 -17.81 14.59
CA LYS A 110 -8.64 -19.25 14.51
C LYS A 110 -8.01 -19.92 13.28
N ARG A 111 -8.10 -19.30 12.10
CA ARG A 111 -7.46 -19.83 10.88
C ARG A 111 -5.95 -19.84 10.99
N MET A 112 -5.34 -18.80 11.56
CA MET A 112 -3.89 -18.78 11.80
C MET A 112 -3.46 -19.89 12.78
N GLN A 113 -4.22 -20.11 13.86
CA GLN A 113 -3.96 -21.20 14.80
C GLN A 113 -4.06 -22.58 14.13
N GLU A 114 -5.01 -22.77 13.20
CA GLU A 114 -5.09 -24.00 12.40
C GLU A 114 -3.87 -24.18 11.47
N LEU A 115 -3.36 -23.10 10.88
CA LEU A 115 -2.12 -23.15 10.09
C LEU A 115 -0.90 -23.48 10.96
N ILE A 116 -0.80 -22.94 12.17
CA ILE A 116 0.24 -23.29 13.15
C ILE A 116 0.14 -24.77 13.54
N ARG A 117 -1.08 -25.28 13.76
CA ARG A 117 -1.32 -26.72 14.03
C ARG A 117 -0.88 -27.60 12.85
N HIS A 118 -1.16 -27.19 11.62
CA HIS A 118 -0.67 -27.88 10.42
C HIS A 118 0.85 -27.84 10.30
N PHE A 119 1.46 -26.69 10.56
CA PHE A 119 2.91 -26.54 10.62
C PHE A 119 3.53 -27.48 11.67
N GLY A 120 2.87 -27.69 12.81
CA GLY A 120 3.29 -28.67 13.81
C GLY A 120 3.49 -30.09 13.26
N THR A 121 2.78 -30.49 12.20
CA THR A 121 3.02 -31.78 11.52
C THR A 121 4.31 -31.76 10.70
N ILE A 122 4.58 -30.66 9.99
CA ILE A 122 5.85 -30.47 9.27
C ILE A 122 7.01 -30.48 10.26
N PHE A 123 6.88 -29.71 11.34
CA PHE A 123 7.88 -29.63 12.40
C PHE A 123 8.19 -31.01 12.98
N ARG A 124 7.16 -31.79 13.36
CA ARG A 124 7.34 -33.18 13.82
C ARG A 124 8.10 -34.05 12.82
N GLN A 125 7.83 -33.93 11.52
CA GLN A 125 8.54 -34.72 10.50
C GLN A 125 10.02 -34.36 10.42
N ILE A 126 10.38 -33.08 10.60
CA ILE A 126 11.76 -32.63 10.63
C ILE A 126 12.45 -33.08 11.93
N THR A 127 11.82 -32.89 13.09
CA THR A 127 12.41 -33.26 14.39
C THR A 127 12.50 -34.76 14.62
N SER A 128 11.73 -35.57 13.89
CA SER A 128 11.81 -37.04 13.96
C SER A 128 12.85 -37.63 13.01
N HIS A 129 13.52 -36.80 12.20
CA HIS A 129 14.55 -37.28 11.29
C HIS A 129 15.78 -37.75 12.07
N LYS A 130 16.44 -38.82 11.59
CA LYS A 130 17.64 -39.39 12.23
C LYS A 130 18.82 -38.43 12.41
N TRP A 131 18.81 -37.32 11.69
CA TRP A 131 19.84 -36.26 11.74
C TRP A 131 19.40 -35.03 12.53
N ALA A 132 18.23 -35.06 13.16
CA ALA A 132 17.72 -33.92 13.92
C ALA A 132 18.40 -33.77 15.29
N TRP A 133 19.03 -34.82 15.81
CA TRP A 133 19.55 -34.88 17.18
C TRP A 133 20.47 -33.71 17.59
N PRO A 134 21.36 -33.13 16.74
CA PRO A 134 22.21 -32.01 17.15
C PRO A 134 21.42 -30.72 17.41
N PHE A 135 20.20 -30.64 16.87
CA PHE A 135 19.38 -29.44 16.86
C PHE A 135 18.24 -29.51 17.88
N MET A 136 18.16 -30.60 18.66
CA MET A 136 17.03 -30.85 19.56
C MET A 136 17.03 -29.96 20.80
N HIS A 137 18.21 -29.53 21.24
CA HIS A 137 18.42 -28.75 22.46
C HIS A 137 19.41 -27.61 22.19
N PRO A 138 19.44 -26.58 23.06
CA PRO A 138 20.46 -25.54 22.99
C PRO A 138 21.87 -26.15 22.93
N VAL A 139 22.77 -25.53 22.17
CA VAL A 139 24.16 -25.97 22.08
C VAL A 139 24.81 -25.88 23.46
N ASP A 140 25.36 -27.01 23.93
CA ASP A 140 26.10 -27.10 25.18
C ASP A 140 27.53 -26.57 24.97
N VAL A 141 27.65 -25.24 24.93
CA VAL A 141 28.93 -24.56 24.63
C VAL A 141 30.01 -24.89 25.65
N GLU A 142 29.66 -25.05 26.94
CA GLU A 142 30.61 -25.39 28.00
C GLU A 142 31.03 -26.85 27.90
N GLY A 143 30.07 -27.78 27.74
CA GLY A 143 30.36 -29.21 27.63
C GLY A 143 31.13 -29.58 26.37
N LEU A 144 31.02 -28.78 25.31
CA LEU A 144 31.74 -28.96 24.05
C LEU A 144 33.03 -28.11 23.94
N GLY A 145 33.30 -27.20 24.89
CA GLY A 145 34.47 -26.32 24.87
C GLY A 145 34.47 -25.32 23.71
N LEU A 146 33.30 -24.76 23.39
CA LEU A 146 33.09 -23.83 22.27
C LEU A 146 33.14 -22.37 22.75
N ASP A 147 34.33 -21.91 23.10
CA ASP A 147 34.53 -20.59 23.73
C ASP A 147 34.13 -19.40 22.82
N ASP A 148 34.15 -19.60 21.50
CA ASP A 148 33.85 -18.58 20.48
C ASP A 148 32.39 -18.62 19.98
N TYR A 149 31.56 -19.53 20.49
CA TYR A 149 30.22 -19.77 19.92
C TYR A 149 29.34 -18.53 19.93
N TYR A 150 29.30 -17.80 21.04
CA TYR A 150 28.50 -16.57 21.17
C TYR A 150 29.15 -15.35 20.52
N GLU A 151 30.41 -15.43 20.11
CA GLU A 151 31.06 -14.40 19.28
C GLU A 151 30.65 -14.54 17.81
N ILE A 152 30.44 -15.78 17.37
CA ILE A 152 30.07 -16.12 15.98
C ILE A 152 28.55 -16.15 15.79
N ILE A 153 27.80 -16.65 16.77
CA ILE A 153 26.35 -16.87 16.71
C ILE A 153 25.61 -15.87 17.59
N ASP A 154 25.00 -14.88 16.93
CA ASP A 154 24.25 -13.77 17.55
C ASP A 154 22.98 -14.24 18.29
N LYS A 155 22.16 -15.07 17.63
CA LYS A 155 20.90 -15.59 18.19
C LYS A 155 20.88 -17.11 18.17
N PRO A 156 21.32 -17.79 19.25
CA PRO A 156 21.17 -19.24 19.40
C PRO A 156 19.71 -19.68 19.27
N MET A 157 19.48 -20.85 18.69
CA MET A 157 18.14 -21.42 18.51
C MET A 157 18.20 -22.93 18.37
N ASP A 158 17.16 -23.62 18.82
CA ASP A 158 17.02 -25.08 18.78
C ASP A 158 15.54 -25.50 18.71
N PHE A 159 15.29 -26.79 18.41
CA PHE A 159 13.93 -27.31 18.26
C PHE A 159 13.14 -27.39 19.57
N SER A 160 13.77 -27.57 20.74
CA SER A 160 13.05 -27.53 22.00
C SER A 160 12.55 -26.12 22.32
N THR A 161 13.37 -25.09 22.06
CA THR A 161 12.96 -23.68 22.19
C THR A 161 11.79 -23.35 21.26
N ILE A 162 11.89 -23.71 19.98
CA ILE A 162 10.79 -23.50 19.01
C ILE A 162 9.53 -24.22 19.46
N LYS A 163 9.63 -25.49 19.88
CA LYS A 163 8.49 -26.27 20.35
C LYS A 163 7.82 -25.61 21.55
N ASN A 164 8.59 -25.20 22.55
CA ASN A 164 8.07 -24.55 23.75
C ASN A 164 7.34 -23.25 23.39
N GLN A 165 7.88 -22.46 22.46
CA GLN A 165 7.26 -21.23 21.98
C GLN A 165 5.97 -21.48 21.18
N MET A 166 5.91 -22.55 20.39
CA MET A 166 4.69 -22.98 19.70
C MET A 166 3.58 -23.40 20.67
N GLU A 167 3.94 -23.95 21.83
CA GLU A 167 3.02 -24.48 22.84
C GLU A 167 2.69 -23.47 23.96
N ALA A 168 3.28 -22.27 23.91
CA ALA A 168 3.13 -21.22 24.92
C ALA A 168 1.67 -20.74 25.06
N LYS A 169 1.21 -20.58 26.32
CA LYS A 169 -0.17 -20.19 26.66
C LYS A 169 -0.28 -18.82 27.34
N ASP A 170 0.84 -18.19 27.64
CA ASP A 170 0.96 -16.90 28.33
C ASP A 170 0.95 -15.70 27.36
N GLY A 171 0.72 -15.95 26.07
CA GLY A 171 0.71 -14.92 25.03
C GLY A 171 2.09 -14.61 24.45
N THR A 172 3.15 -15.29 24.89
CA THR A 172 4.48 -15.16 24.28
C THR A 172 4.60 -15.93 22.97
N GLY A 173 3.73 -16.89 22.71
CA GLY A 173 3.80 -17.77 21.55
C GLY A 173 3.78 -17.08 20.18
N TYR A 174 4.15 -17.83 19.15
CA TYR A 174 4.23 -17.33 17.78
C TYR A 174 2.89 -16.80 17.27
N LYS A 175 2.92 -15.63 16.62
CA LYS A 175 1.73 -14.95 16.09
C LYS A 175 1.31 -15.50 14.72
N ASN A 176 2.27 -16.05 13.99
CA ASN A 176 2.03 -16.60 12.66
C ASN A 176 3.07 -17.67 12.31
N VAL A 177 2.77 -18.47 11.29
CA VAL A 177 3.64 -19.57 10.86
C VAL A 177 5.00 -19.09 10.35
N ARG A 178 5.10 -17.88 9.77
CA ARG A 178 6.38 -17.38 9.24
C ARG A 178 7.41 -17.11 10.34
N GLU A 179 6.98 -16.69 11.52
CA GLU A 179 7.86 -16.54 12.67
C GLU A 179 8.49 -17.88 13.06
N ILE A 180 7.69 -18.96 13.07
CA ILE A 180 8.18 -20.31 13.33
C ILE A 180 9.18 -20.75 12.26
N CYS A 181 8.84 -20.51 10.97
CA CYS A 181 9.74 -20.83 9.86
C CYS A 181 11.07 -20.07 9.96
N ALA A 182 11.05 -18.83 10.42
CA ALA A 182 12.25 -18.02 10.59
C ALA A 182 13.19 -18.64 11.64
N ASP A 183 12.64 -19.06 12.79
CA ASP A 183 13.45 -19.71 13.82
C ASP A 183 13.93 -21.11 13.40
N VAL A 184 13.12 -21.90 12.67
CA VAL A 184 13.59 -23.19 12.10
C VAL A 184 14.77 -22.98 11.14
N ARG A 185 14.69 -21.97 10.26
CA ARG A 185 15.80 -21.60 9.37
C ARG A 185 17.02 -21.14 10.16
N LEU A 186 16.81 -20.41 11.26
CA LEU A 186 17.87 -19.91 12.12
C LEU A 186 18.67 -21.05 12.76
N VAL A 187 18.01 -22.12 13.23
CA VAL A 187 18.68 -23.34 13.74
C VAL A 187 19.72 -23.84 12.73
N PHE A 188 19.28 -24.06 11.48
CA PHE A 188 20.16 -24.60 10.44
C PHE A 188 21.20 -23.58 9.98
N LYS A 189 20.83 -22.31 9.86
CA LYS A 189 21.75 -21.24 9.46
C LYS A 189 22.87 -21.09 10.48
N ASN A 190 22.56 -21.10 11.77
CA ASN A 190 23.57 -21.03 12.83
C ASN A 190 24.52 -22.21 12.77
N ALA A 191 23.98 -23.43 12.60
CA ALA A 191 24.80 -24.63 12.45
C ALA A 191 25.75 -24.54 11.25
N MET A 192 25.26 -24.08 10.09
CA MET A 192 26.10 -23.91 8.89
C MET A 192 27.08 -22.73 8.98
N THR A 193 26.79 -21.73 9.82
CA THR A 193 27.67 -20.58 10.06
C THR A 193 28.82 -20.95 10.97
N TYR A 194 28.54 -21.69 12.05
CA TYR A 194 29.55 -22.09 13.02
C TYR A 194 30.43 -23.24 12.50
N ASN A 195 29.86 -24.18 11.75
CA ASN A 195 30.57 -25.37 11.29
C ASN A 195 31.00 -25.25 9.82
N GLU A 196 32.23 -25.66 9.51
CA GLU A 196 32.73 -25.76 8.13
C GLU A 196 31.88 -26.70 7.26
N GLU A 197 31.86 -26.48 5.94
CA GLU A 197 31.00 -27.23 5.00
C GLU A 197 31.18 -28.76 5.03
N ARG A 198 32.37 -29.24 5.41
CA ARG A 198 32.70 -30.67 5.50
C ARG A 198 32.32 -31.30 6.83
N ASN A 199 31.95 -30.50 7.83
CA ASN A 199 31.53 -30.99 9.13
C ASN A 199 30.17 -31.70 9.01
N ASP A 200 30.02 -32.83 9.69
CA ASP A 200 28.79 -33.62 9.68
C ASP A 200 27.55 -32.80 10.08
N VAL A 201 27.67 -31.92 11.09
CA VAL A 201 26.57 -31.06 11.54
C VAL A 201 26.16 -30.06 10.45
N HIS A 202 27.12 -29.54 9.69
CA HIS A 202 26.83 -28.66 8.54
C HIS A 202 26.03 -29.42 7.47
N VAL A 203 26.49 -30.63 7.10
CA VAL A 203 25.82 -31.48 6.10
C VAL A 203 24.41 -31.87 6.56
N MET A 204 24.26 -32.21 7.85
CA MET A 204 22.96 -32.51 8.46
C MET A 204 22.03 -31.30 8.40
N ALA A 205 22.51 -30.12 8.77
CA ALA A 205 21.73 -28.88 8.75
C ALA A 205 21.24 -28.53 7.34
N LYS A 206 22.14 -28.58 6.34
CA LYS A 206 21.79 -28.33 4.94
C LYS A 206 20.72 -29.30 4.43
N THR A 207 20.90 -30.60 4.71
CA THR A 207 19.94 -31.64 4.28
C THR A 207 18.56 -31.46 4.93
N LEU A 208 18.51 -31.13 6.21
CA LEU A 208 17.25 -30.91 6.91
C LEU A 208 16.57 -29.61 6.49
N LEU A 209 17.35 -28.56 6.20
CA LEU A 209 16.82 -27.30 5.66
C LEU A 209 16.15 -27.53 4.29
N GLU A 210 16.78 -28.29 3.39
CA GLU A 210 16.18 -28.64 2.09
C GLU A 210 14.85 -29.38 2.27
N LYS A 211 14.80 -30.40 3.13
CA LYS A 211 13.57 -31.13 3.47
C LYS A 211 12.50 -30.25 4.10
N PHE A 212 12.92 -29.30 4.93
CA PHE A 212 12.03 -28.33 5.54
C PHE A 212 11.40 -27.41 4.49
N GLU A 213 12.19 -26.85 3.58
CA GLU A 213 11.69 -25.97 2.51
C GLU A 213 10.72 -26.71 1.57
N GLU A 214 11.02 -27.95 1.19
CA GLU A 214 10.11 -28.78 0.38
C GLU A 214 8.72 -28.93 1.03
N LYS A 215 8.68 -29.16 2.35
CA LYS A 215 7.42 -29.28 3.10
C LYS A 215 6.75 -27.93 3.31
N TRP A 216 7.55 -26.90 3.57
CA TRP A 216 7.07 -25.53 3.73
C TRP A 216 6.34 -25.05 2.48
N LEU A 217 6.86 -25.35 1.28
CA LEU A 217 6.22 -25.02 0.01
C LEU A 217 4.82 -25.62 -0.15
N GLN A 218 4.52 -26.75 0.52
CA GLN A 218 3.18 -27.35 0.50
C GLN A 218 2.18 -26.58 1.36
N LEU A 219 2.64 -25.91 2.41
CA LEU A 219 1.80 -25.11 3.32
C LEU A 219 1.74 -23.63 2.91
N LEU A 220 2.76 -23.13 2.22
CA LEU A 220 2.93 -21.74 1.82
C LEU A 220 1.72 -21.13 1.08
N PRO A 221 1.02 -21.83 0.16
CA PRO A 221 -0.17 -21.28 -0.49
C PRO A 221 -1.27 -20.91 0.51
N LYS A 222 -1.54 -21.79 1.49
CA LYS A 222 -2.58 -21.55 2.51
C LYS A 222 -2.21 -20.41 3.45
N VAL A 223 -0.92 -20.29 3.78
CA VAL A 223 -0.43 -19.16 4.59
C VAL A 223 -0.58 -17.85 3.82
N THR A 224 -0.23 -17.85 2.54
CA THR A 224 -0.30 -16.67 1.67
C THR A 224 -1.75 -16.23 1.44
N GLU A 225 -2.66 -17.18 1.24
CA GLU A 225 -4.10 -16.93 1.15
C GLU A 225 -4.62 -16.26 2.43
N GLU A 226 -4.30 -16.81 3.61
CA GLU A 226 -4.74 -16.24 4.89
C GLU A 226 -4.16 -14.84 5.14
N GLU A 227 -2.90 -14.61 4.79
CA GLU A 227 -2.26 -13.28 4.88
C GLU A 227 -2.93 -12.25 3.96
N THR A 228 -3.24 -12.67 2.73
CA THR A 228 -3.93 -11.82 1.74
C THR A 228 -5.31 -11.44 2.25
N ARG A 229 -6.07 -12.45 2.70
CA ARG A 229 -7.41 -12.29 3.26
C ARG A 229 -7.41 -11.36 4.48
N ARG A 230 -6.45 -11.49 5.41
CA ARG A 230 -6.32 -10.57 6.56
C ARG A 230 -6.00 -9.14 6.14
N LYS A 231 -5.17 -8.95 5.12
CA LYS A 231 -4.88 -7.62 4.57
C LYS A 231 -6.12 -7.00 3.94
N GLU A 232 -6.85 -7.74 3.12
CA GLU A 232 -8.09 -7.30 2.50
C GLU A 232 -9.14 -6.92 3.54
N GLU A 233 -9.34 -7.75 4.58
CA GLU A 233 -10.26 -7.46 5.69
C GLU A 233 -9.88 -6.20 6.47
N ALA A 234 -8.57 -5.99 6.70
CA ALA A 234 -8.07 -4.79 7.38
C ALA A 234 -8.28 -3.53 6.52
N GLU A 235 -8.05 -3.63 5.22
CA GLU A 235 -8.29 -2.55 4.26
C GLU A 235 -9.78 -2.23 4.10
N GLU A 236 -10.65 -3.24 4.01
CA GLU A 236 -12.11 -3.06 4.01
C GLU A 236 -12.57 -2.33 5.28
N PHE A 237 -12.06 -2.73 6.43
CA PHE A 237 -12.36 -2.07 7.69
C PHE A 237 -11.87 -0.61 7.71
N ARG A 238 -10.65 -0.36 7.24
CA ARG A 238 -10.06 0.99 7.14
C ARG A 238 -10.90 1.90 6.24
N LEU A 239 -11.29 1.40 5.05
CA LEU A 239 -12.13 2.14 4.12
C LEU A 239 -13.53 2.38 4.70
N GLY A 240 -14.14 1.38 5.34
CA GLY A 240 -15.42 1.52 6.02
C GLY A 240 -15.40 2.58 7.12
N MET A 241 -14.31 2.66 7.89
CA MET A 241 -14.10 3.70 8.90
C MET A 241 -13.94 5.10 8.29
N GLN A 242 -13.21 5.21 7.16
CA GLN A 242 -13.04 6.48 6.46
C GLN A 242 -14.38 6.99 5.88
N LEU A 243 -15.13 6.12 5.20
CA LEU A 243 -16.46 6.47 4.65
C LEU A 243 -17.43 6.91 5.74
N ALA A 244 -17.40 6.26 6.92
CA ALA A 244 -18.22 6.67 8.05
C ALA A 244 -17.88 8.10 8.51
N LYS A 245 -16.58 8.42 8.60
CA LYS A 245 -16.09 9.76 8.98
C LYS A 245 -16.42 10.81 7.92
N GLU A 246 -16.27 10.50 6.64
CA GLU A 246 -16.62 11.41 5.54
C GLU A 246 -18.12 11.70 5.50
N ALA A 247 -18.96 10.69 5.77
CA ALA A 247 -20.40 10.88 5.89
C ALA A 247 -20.78 11.78 7.08
N ASP A 248 -20.04 11.69 8.20
CA ASP A 248 -20.20 12.61 9.34
C ASP A 248 -19.84 14.05 8.95
N ASN A 249 -18.68 14.24 8.32
CA ASN A 249 -18.22 15.55 7.88
C ASN A 249 -19.20 16.19 6.88
N ALA A 250 -19.69 15.42 5.91
CA ALA A 250 -20.66 15.90 4.92
C ALA A 250 -22.00 16.32 5.56
N LYS A 251 -22.45 15.63 6.61
CA LYS A 251 -23.65 16.02 7.36
C LYS A 251 -23.45 17.34 8.10
N MET A 252 -22.31 17.50 8.77
CA MET A 252 -21.96 18.73 9.48
C MET A 252 -21.87 19.93 8.53
N ALA A 253 -21.24 19.75 7.36
CA ALA A 253 -21.15 20.79 6.34
C ALA A 253 -22.54 21.25 5.84
N ARG A 254 -23.48 20.31 5.63
CA ARG A 254 -24.86 20.64 5.25
C ARG A 254 -25.62 21.40 6.36
N GLN A 255 -25.37 21.07 7.62
CA GLN A 255 -25.99 21.81 8.74
C GLN A 255 -25.48 23.25 8.80
N ILE A 256 -24.17 23.46 8.66
CA ILE A 256 -23.56 24.80 8.63
C ILE A 256 -24.09 25.63 7.46
N SER A 257 -24.17 25.03 6.25
CA SER A 257 -24.68 25.69 5.05
C SER A 257 -26.13 26.18 5.17
N ASN A 258 -26.95 25.55 6.02
CA ASN A 258 -28.35 25.92 6.24
C ASN A 258 -28.52 26.95 7.37
N GLU A 259 -27.45 27.29 8.11
CA GLU A 259 -27.47 28.22 9.25
C GLU A 259 -26.85 29.58 8.92
N VAL A 260 -26.30 29.77 7.72
CA VAL A 260 -25.80 31.07 7.26
C VAL A 260 -26.96 31.86 6.61
N PRO A 261 -27.37 33.02 7.16
CA PRO A 261 -28.45 33.86 6.62
C PRO A 261 -28.12 34.52 5.28
#